data_AF-A0A4V2I2H4-F1
#
_entry.id   AF-A0A4V2I2H4-F1
#
_cell.length_a   1.000
_cell.length_b   1.000
_cell.length_c   1.000
_cell.angle_alpha   90.00
_cell.angle_beta   90.00
_cell.angle_gamma   90.00
#
_symmetry.space_group_name_H-M   'P 1'
#
loop_
_entity.id
_entity.type
_entity.pdbx_description
1 polymer ?
#
loop_
_entity_poly.entity_id
_entity_poly.type
_entity_poly.pdbx_seq_one_letter_code
_entity_poly.pdbx_strand_id
1 'polypeptide(L)'
;MVGSQHQYRFFNVNNVLFDIPSNVYDDSVVDGWFRNIAREGQKLDKWVILSIPDKSLTITHTAASQLCSRLPFLRTYGCLGFLLLANHVNAKIFQHSLRATPPNFDIQVSESMEQLCRNAEALLGYEGNLNIFNRYN
;
A
#
# COMPACT_ATOMS: atom_id res chain seq x y z
N MET A 1 -23.79 8.89 -20.55
CA MET A 1 -23.47 7.94 -19.46
C MET A 1 -22.46 6.95 -19.99
N VAL A 2 -21.18 7.17 -19.73
CA VAL A 2 -20.09 6.22 -20.04
C VAL A 2 -19.24 6.14 -18.79
N GLY A 3 -19.34 5.01 -18.10
CA GLY A 3 -18.65 4.75 -16.85
C GLY A 3 -17.16 4.55 -17.06
N SER A 4 -16.35 5.28 -16.33
CA SER A 4 -14.94 4.95 -16.10
C SER A 4 -14.85 4.29 -14.73
N GLN A 5 -15.06 2.98 -14.71
CA GLN A 5 -14.66 2.13 -13.60
C GLN A 5 -13.15 2.29 -13.42
N HIS A 6 -12.77 3.04 -12.40
CA HIS A 6 -11.39 3.14 -11.96
C HIS A 6 -11.00 1.78 -11.35
N GLN A 7 -10.47 0.90 -12.18
CA GLN A 7 -9.95 -0.41 -11.76
C GLN A 7 -8.75 -0.19 -10.86
N TYR A 8 -8.88 -0.57 -9.58
CA TYR A 8 -7.73 -0.78 -8.71
C TYR A 8 -6.78 -1.78 -9.38
N ARG A 9 -5.55 -1.36 -9.64
CA ARG A 9 -4.53 -2.23 -10.24
C ARG A 9 -3.66 -2.82 -9.15
N PHE A 10 -4.20 -3.80 -8.43
CA PHE A 10 -3.38 -4.62 -7.55
C PHE A 10 -2.59 -5.61 -8.40
N PHE A 11 -1.27 -5.47 -8.40
CA PHE A 11 -0.38 -6.48 -8.96
C PHE A 11 0.21 -7.29 -7.81
N ASN A 12 0.08 -8.61 -7.86
CA ASN A 12 0.78 -9.49 -6.94
C ASN A 12 2.09 -9.92 -7.59
N VAL A 13 3.22 -9.55 -6.99
CA VAL A 13 4.53 -10.11 -7.33
C VAL A 13 5.15 -10.62 -6.04
N ASN A 14 5.34 -11.93 -5.91
CA ASN A 14 5.99 -12.58 -4.77
C ASN A 14 5.41 -12.13 -3.40
N ASN A 15 4.08 -12.12 -3.28
CA ASN A 15 3.34 -11.71 -2.07
C ASN A 15 3.42 -10.22 -1.72
N VAL A 16 3.84 -9.38 -2.66
CA VAL A 16 3.70 -7.93 -2.58
C VAL A 16 2.49 -7.52 -3.40
N LEU A 17 1.49 -6.94 -2.74
CA LEU A 17 0.39 -6.28 -3.42
C LEU A 17 0.78 -4.82 -3.67
N PHE A 18 0.99 -4.49 -4.94
CA PHE A 18 1.21 -3.12 -5.36
C PHE A 18 -0.10 -2.35 -5.32
N ASP A 19 -0.12 -1.29 -4.52
CA ASP A 19 -1.20 -0.33 -4.51
C ASP A 19 -0.72 0.94 -5.21
N ILE A 20 -1.41 1.31 -6.28
CA ILE A 20 -1.20 2.59 -6.96
C ILE A 20 -2.43 3.42 -6.63
N PRO A 21 -2.39 4.22 -5.54
CA PRO A 21 -3.52 5.04 -5.15
C PRO A 21 -3.55 6.28 -6.05
N SER A 22 -3.96 6.10 -7.31
CA SER A 22 -4.32 7.24 -8.17
C SER A 22 -5.71 7.78 -7.79
N ASN A 23 -6.58 7.00 -7.14
CA ASN A 23 -8.00 7.39 -6.99
C ASN A 23 -8.56 7.34 -5.56
N VAL A 24 -7.70 7.19 -4.53
CA VAL A 24 -8.12 6.82 -3.15
C VAL A 24 -8.59 8.02 -2.32
N TYR A 25 -9.14 9.07 -2.94
CA TYR A 25 -9.34 10.37 -2.29
C TYR A 25 -10.80 10.79 -2.16
N ASP A 26 -11.68 9.80 -2.05
CA ASP A 26 -13.07 9.98 -1.64
C ASP A 26 -13.41 8.91 -0.59
N ASP A 27 -14.07 9.31 0.49
CA ASP A 27 -14.49 8.44 1.59
C ASP A 27 -15.28 7.22 1.10
N SER A 28 -16.03 7.39 0.01
CA SER A 28 -16.79 6.31 -0.63
C SER A 28 -15.93 5.19 -1.24
N VAL A 29 -14.63 5.44 -1.45
CA VAL A 29 -13.70 4.57 -2.19
C VAL A 29 -12.82 3.74 -1.23
N VAL A 30 -12.57 4.22 -0.01
CA VAL A 30 -11.69 3.54 0.98
C VAL A 30 -12.24 2.16 1.38
N ASP A 31 -13.54 2.04 1.61
CA ASP A 31 -14.17 0.75 1.93
C ASP A 31 -14.14 -0.22 0.74
N GLY A 32 -14.26 0.31 -0.48
CA GLY A 32 -14.12 -0.48 -1.72
C GLY A 32 -12.70 -1.00 -1.88
N TRP A 33 -11.72 -0.12 -1.70
CA TRP A 33 -10.29 -0.46 -1.70
C TRP A 33 -9.97 -1.53 -0.65
N PHE A 34 -10.39 -1.33 0.60
CA PHE A 34 -10.11 -2.27 1.71
C PHE A 34 -10.68 -3.66 1.42
N ARG A 35 -11.92 -3.76 0.94
CA ARG A 35 -12.52 -5.05 0.58
C ARG A 35 -11.78 -5.73 -0.57
N ASN A 36 -11.37 -4.97 -1.57
CA ASN A 36 -10.65 -5.53 -2.71
C ASN A 36 -9.26 -6.02 -2.32
N ILE A 37 -8.48 -5.22 -1.57
CA ILE A 37 -7.13 -5.60 -1.17
C ILE A 37 -7.15 -6.75 -0.16
N ALA A 38 -8.12 -6.78 0.76
CA ALA A 38 -8.31 -7.92 1.66
C ALA A 38 -8.66 -9.19 0.89
N ARG A 39 -9.56 -9.12 -0.12
CA ARG A 39 -9.93 -10.28 -0.95
C ARG A 39 -8.73 -10.83 -1.74
N GLU A 40 -7.86 -9.97 -2.25
CA GLU A 40 -6.64 -10.42 -2.93
C GLU A 40 -5.63 -10.99 -1.94
N GLY A 41 -5.45 -10.34 -0.79
CA GLY A 41 -4.55 -10.76 0.28
C GLY A 41 -4.92 -12.10 0.89
N GLN A 42 -6.22 -12.40 1.06
CA GLN A 42 -6.71 -13.68 1.57
C GLN A 42 -6.30 -14.89 0.71
N LYS A 43 -5.88 -14.69 -0.53
CA LYS A 43 -5.34 -15.75 -1.38
C LYS A 43 -3.90 -16.11 -1.03
N LEU A 44 -3.26 -15.34 -0.14
CA LEU A 44 -1.87 -15.43 0.28
C LEU A 44 -1.81 -15.70 1.78
N ASP A 45 -0.86 -16.55 2.20
CA ASP A 45 -0.68 -16.86 3.63
C ASP A 45 -0.11 -15.64 4.39
N LYS A 46 0.86 -14.96 3.77
CA LYS A 46 1.51 -13.73 4.27
C LYS A 46 1.78 -12.80 3.11
N TRP A 47 1.52 -11.52 3.30
CA TRP A 47 1.71 -10.51 2.26
C TRP A 47 1.97 -9.12 2.83
N VAL A 48 2.46 -8.22 2.00
CA VAL A 48 2.66 -6.81 2.34
C VAL A 48 2.06 -5.91 1.26
N ILE A 49 1.74 -4.68 1.65
CA ILE A 49 1.31 -3.64 0.71
C ILE A 49 2.49 -2.77 0.36
N LEU A 50 2.74 -2.56 -0.92
CA LEU A 50 3.67 -1.55 -1.40
C LEU A 50 2.89 -0.46 -2.14
N SER A 51 2.73 0.67 -1.48
CA SER A 51 2.00 1.84 -1.97
C SER A 51 2.94 2.83 -2.67
N ILE A 52 2.62 3.12 -3.93
CA ILE A 52 3.34 4.08 -4.77
C ILE A 52 2.37 5.19 -5.17
N PRO A 53 2.30 6.29 -4.39
CA PRO A 53 1.38 7.37 -4.68
C PRO A 53 1.66 8.03 -6.02
N ASP A 54 0.60 8.53 -6.66
CA ASP A 54 0.74 9.35 -7.86
C ASP A 54 1.24 10.76 -7.50
N LYS A 55 2.19 11.29 -8.29
CA LYS A 55 2.75 12.64 -8.09
C LYS A 55 1.72 13.75 -8.23
N SER A 56 0.67 13.53 -9.01
CA SER A 56 -0.33 14.52 -9.38
C SER A 56 -1.54 14.55 -8.44
N LEU A 57 -1.68 13.57 -7.55
CA LEU A 57 -2.89 13.37 -6.75
C LEU A 57 -2.53 13.34 -5.25
N THR A 58 -3.37 13.96 -4.42
CA THR A 58 -3.13 14.14 -2.98
C THR A 58 -4.26 13.60 -2.13
N ILE A 59 -3.95 13.14 -0.92
CA ILE A 59 -4.92 12.53 -0.01
C ILE A 59 -5.78 13.54 0.72
N THR A 60 -7.10 13.32 0.70
CA THR A 60 -8.02 14.04 1.57
C THR A 60 -7.83 13.59 3.02
N HIS A 61 -7.97 14.53 3.95
CA HIS A 61 -7.80 14.24 5.37
C HIS A 61 -8.75 13.13 5.87
N THR A 62 -9.98 13.10 5.37
CA THR A 62 -10.99 12.10 5.74
C THR A 62 -10.62 10.70 5.23
N ALA A 63 -10.21 10.56 3.97
CA ALA A 63 -9.76 9.28 3.42
C ALA A 63 -8.49 8.77 4.14
N ALA A 64 -7.56 9.67 4.48
CA ALA A 64 -6.37 9.31 5.25
C ALA A 64 -6.73 8.80 6.64
N SER A 65 -7.64 9.47 7.35
CA SER A 65 -8.11 9.05 8.67
C SER A 65 -8.79 7.68 8.62
N GLN A 66 -9.65 7.45 7.63
CA GLN A 66 -10.29 6.16 7.42
C GLN A 66 -9.26 5.06 7.13
N LEU A 67 -8.31 5.30 6.22
CA LEU A 67 -7.24 4.35 5.92
C LEU A 67 -6.43 3.99 7.17
N CYS A 68 -6.00 4.98 7.96
CA CYS A 68 -5.26 4.75 9.20
C CYS A 68 -6.05 3.90 10.20
N SER A 69 -7.38 4.07 10.28
CA SER A 69 -8.23 3.24 11.12
C SER A 69 -8.37 1.80 10.59
N ARG A 70 -8.37 1.61 9.27
CA ARG A 70 -8.64 0.31 8.62
C ARG A 70 -7.41 -0.55 8.44
N LEU A 71 -6.24 0.04 8.18
CA LEU A 71 -4.99 -0.68 7.92
C LEU A 71 -4.68 -1.79 8.94
N PRO A 72 -4.79 -1.58 10.27
CA PRO A 72 -4.51 -2.63 11.25
C PRO A 72 -5.38 -3.88 11.12
N PHE A 73 -6.60 -3.75 10.60
CA PHE A 73 -7.50 -4.89 10.39
C PHE A 73 -7.01 -5.83 9.29
N LEU A 74 -6.14 -5.37 8.38
CA LEU A 74 -5.56 -6.22 7.35
C LEU A 74 -4.68 -7.34 7.91
N ARG A 75 -4.19 -7.22 9.15
CA ARG A 75 -3.46 -8.32 9.82
C ARG A 75 -4.31 -9.58 9.95
N THR A 76 -5.63 -9.43 10.12
CA THR A 76 -6.55 -10.58 10.18
C THR A 76 -6.65 -11.34 8.85
N TYR A 77 -6.16 -10.76 7.76
CA TYR A 77 -6.10 -11.34 6.43
C TYR A 77 -4.68 -11.72 6.01
N GLY A 78 -3.71 -11.78 6.94
CA GLY A 78 -2.32 -12.15 6.65
C GLY A 78 -1.40 -11.00 6.21
N CYS A 79 -1.87 -9.74 6.25
CA CYS A 79 -1.04 -8.59 5.92
C CYS A 79 -0.04 -8.31 7.05
N LEU A 80 1.25 -8.24 6.71
CA LEU A 80 2.32 -8.01 7.66
C LEU A 80 2.63 -6.52 7.84
N GLY A 81 2.40 -5.69 6.81
CA GLY A 81 2.62 -4.26 6.92
C GLY A 81 2.33 -3.49 5.65
N PHE A 82 2.45 -2.17 5.76
CA PHE A 82 2.24 -1.21 4.68
C PHE A 82 3.53 -0.40 4.44
N LEU A 83 3.98 -0.42 3.19
CA LEU A 83 5.20 0.22 2.74
C LEU A 83 4.85 1.39 1.81
N LEU A 84 5.33 2.59 2.13
CA LEU A 84 5.04 3.82 1.36
C LEU A 84 6.30 4.38 0.69
N LEU A 85 6.23 4.63 -0.62
CA LEU A 85 7.25 5.39 -1.35
C LEU A 85 6.99 6.90 -1.22
N ALA A 86 7.75 7.58 -0.37
CA ALA A 86 7.61 9.00 -0.05
C ALA A 86 8.56 9.93 -0.84
N ASN A 87 8.73 9.67 -2.14
CA ASN A 87 9.72 10.38 -2.98
C ASN A 87 9.24 11.72 -3.57
N HIS A 88 8.02 12.17 -3.25
CA HIS A 88 7.48 13.46 -3.70
C HIS A 88 6.55 14.08 -2.65
N VAL A 89 6.21 15.37 -2.84
CA VAL A 89 5.46 16.17 -1.84
C VAL A 89 4.16 15.50 -1.41
N ASN A 90 3.29 15.09 -2.34
CA ASN A 90 2.02 14.44 -2.00
C ASN A 90 2.20 13.13 -1.21
N ALA A 91 3.22 12.34 -1.52
CA ALA A 91 3.53 11.13 -0.76
C ALA A 91 4.02 11.45 0.66
N LYS A 92 4.75 12.56 0.84
CA LYS A 92 5.13 13.06 2.18
C LYS A 92 3.93 13.57 2.98
N ILE A 93 2.93 14.16 2.31
CA ILE A 93 1.64 14.52 2.95
C ILE A 93 0.91 13.25 3.42
N PHE A 94 0.90 12.20 2.59
CA PHE A 94 0.30 10.93 2.99
C PHE A 94 1.07 10.27 4.16
N GLN A 95 2.41 10.26 4.10
CA GLN A 95 3.27 9.81 5.20
C GLN A 95 2.91 10.51 6.52
N HIS A 96 2.68 11.82 6.49
CA HIS A 96 2.31 12.56 7.70
C HIS A 96 1.01 12.04 8.31
N SER A 97 0.01 11.75 7.46
CA SER A 97 -1.29 11.24 7.89
C SER A 97 -1.18 9.84 8.49
N LEU A 98 -0.32 8.98 7.93
CA LEU A 98 -0.11 7.60 8.42
C LEU A 98 0.39 7.52 9.86
N ARG A 99 0.93 8.60 10.43
CA ARG A 99 1.31 8.67 11.85
C ARG A 99 0.13 8.47 12.81
N ALA A 100 -1.10 8.67 12.34
CA ALA A 100 -2.31 8.39 13.10
C ALA A 100 -2.67 6.89 13.14
N THR A 101 -1.98 6.05 12.38
CA THR A 101 -2.22 4.60 12.40
C THR A 101 -1.79 4.02 13.75
N PRO A 102 -2.62 3.18 14.39
CA PRO A 102 -2.26 2.49 15.61
C PRO A 102 -0.91 1.75 15.50
N PRO A 103 -0.08 1.74 16.56
CA PRO A 103 1.28 1.20 16.53
C PRO A 103 1.34 -0.33 16.41
N ASN A 104 0.19 -1.01 16.41
CA ASN A 104 0.07 -2.45 16.26
C ASN A 104 0.06 -2.90 14.78
N PHE A 105 0.37 -2.00 13.84
CA PHE A 105 0.48 -2.30 12.42
C PHE A 105 1.77 -1.68 11.87
N ASP A 106 2.58 -2.50 11.19
CA ASP A 106 3.88 -2.06 10.69
C ASP A 106 3.70 -1.13 9.48
N ILE A 107 4.15 0.11 9.65
CA ILE A 107 4.26 1.09 8.58
C ILE A 107 5.73 1.38 8.33
N GLN A 108 6.18 1.16 7.11
CA GLN A 108 7.52 1.50 6.68
C GLN A 108 7.48 2.53 5.55
N VAL A 109 8.38 3.51 5.62
CA VAL A 109 8.40 4.62 4.65
C VAL A 109 9.83 4.82 4.18
N SER A 110 10.00 5.02 2.89
CA SER A 110 11.30 5.35 2.29
C SER A 110 11.12 6.23 1.06
N GLU A 111 12.14 7.01 0.73
CA GLU A 111 12.20 7.74 -0.53
C GLU A 111 12.82 6.90 -1.67
N SER A 112 13.40 5.74 -1.35
CA SER A 112 14.01 4.80 -2.30
C SER A 112 13.19 3.52 -2.44
N MET A 113 12.85 3.15 -3.68
CA MET A 113 12.16 1.90 -3.97
C MET A 113 13.00 0.68 -3.58
N GLU A 114 14.31 0.71 -3.83
CA GLU A 114 15.22 -0.38 -3.48
C GLU A 114 15.15 -0.69 -1.98
N GLN A 115 15.12 0.35 -1.16
CA GLN A 115 14.98 0.20 0.28
C GLN A 115 13.60 -0.37 0.66
N LEU A 116 12.52 0.06 0.01
CA LEU A 116 11.20 -0.53 0.25
C LEU A 116 11.13 -2.01 -0.15
N CYS A 117 11.76 -2.40 -1.25
CA CYS A 117 11.85 -3.81 -1.65
C CYS A 117 12.58 -4.62 -0.59
N ARG A 118 13.75 -4.16 -0.10
CA ARG A 118 14.47 -4.82 1.01
C ARG A 118 13.63 -4.93 2.28
N ASN A 119 12.89 -3.87 2.61
CA ASN A 119 12.00 -3.84 3.75
C ASN A 119 10.83 -4.83 3.61
N ALA A 120 10.28 -4.96 2.41
CA ALA A 120 9.23 -5.94 2.10
C ALA A 120 9.76 -7.38 2.23
N GLU A 121 10.98 -7.65 1.74
CA GLU A 121 11.65 -8.95 1.92
C GLU A 121 11.84 -9.30 3.40
N ALA A 122 12.30 -8.32 4.19
CA ALA A 122 12.49 -8.48 5.63
C ALA A 122 11.18 -8.80 6.36
N LEU A 123 10.08 -8.11 6.01
CA LEU A 123 8.76 -8.38 6.59
C LEU A 123 8.24 -9.77 6.19
N LEU A 124 8.45 -10.18 4.94
CA LEU A 124 7.99 -11.49 4.46
C LEU A 124 8.89 -12.65 4.90
N GLY A 125 10.11 -12.38 5.37
CA GLY A 125 11.10 -13.39 5.73
C GLY A 125 11.76 -14.08 4.52
N TYR A 126 11.75 -13.43 3.36
CA TYR A 126 12.31 -13.95 2.11
C TYR A 126 13.37 -13.00 1.54
N GLU A 127 14.58 -13.02 2.10
CA GLU A 127 15.70 -12.22 1.59
C GLU A 127 16.02 -12.61 0.12
N GLY A 128 16.09 -11.61 -0.77
CA GLY A 128 16.52 -11.76 -2.16
C GLY A 128 15.47 -12.14 -3.21
N ASN A 129 14.19 -12.34 -2.83
CA ASN A 129 13.13 -12.74 -3.75
C ASN A 129 12.39 -11.59 -4.45
N LEU A 130 12.44 -10.37 -3.90
CA LEU A 130 11.83 -9.15 -4.48
C LEU A 130 12.89 -8.30 -5.17
N ASN A 131 13.73 -8.95 -5.97
CA ASN A 131 14.67 -8.27 -6.86
C ASN A 131 13.96 -7.84 -8.17
N ILE A 132 12.91 -7.03 -8.04
CA ILE A 132 12.07 -6.56 -9.16
C ILE A 132 12.88 -5.68 -10.13
N PHE A 133 13.97 -5.07 -9.64
CA PHE A 133 14.92 -4.27 -10.41
C PHE A 133 16.00 -5.09 -11.13
N ASN A 134 16.33 -6.29 -10.65
CA ASN A 134 17.31 -7.16 -11.31
C ASN A 134 16.72 -8.00 -12.44
N ARG A 135 15.40 -7.98 -12.65
CA ARG A 135 14.75 -8.68 -13.77
C ARG A 135 14.78 -7.90 -15.10
N TYR A 136 15.30 -6.68 -15.10
CA TYR A 136 15.40 -5.81 -16.29
C TYR A 136 16.85 -5.44 -16.68
N ASN A 137 17.85 -6.11 -16.09
CA ASN A 137 19.25 -6.03 -16.53
C ASN A 137 19.61 -7.22 -17.42
#